data_AF-A0A812X8E0-F1
#
_entry.id   AF-A0A812X8E0-F1
#
_cell.length_a   1.000
_cell.length_b   1.000
_cell.length_c   1.000
_cell.angle_alpha   90.00
_cell.angle_beta   90.00
_cell.angle_gamma   90.00
#
_symmetry.space_group_name_H-M   'P 1'
#
loop_
_entity.id
_entity.type
_entity.pdbx_description
1 polymer ?
#
loop_
_entity_poly.entity_id
_entity_poly.type
_entity_poly.pdbx_seq_one_letter_code
_entity_poly.pdbx_strand_id
1 'polypeptide(L)'
;MEFQRYVSQWHNLSMEERGVKVSTWALRLKTLRTDASPKRLRRLILQAAAALSPPRLAAAGESDGTGAVREEHRVTDSQQTIKKTLLRALALWSSRALEDSEIEIARLRIEHLIRKFEECHANIDCAASCNLWRRLRAFAFGEQRDTQLQVYAASDVGKKKMHQRRPAIRSDTRTYDPGEHRMKLPTVEHRPSEPKVIRCDRCYHELVSCWYFVHPRTSRATVLVPSKGHISCKGEPSGSRAFFKPVDGSNSKCDNELSLDYCVHNCRRAVCAPCGGSNICRHRKPKWRCAICKLTIRKRVKKVIPAHA
;
A
#
# COMPACT_ATOMS: atom_id res chain seq x y z
N MET A 1 19.71 29.38 -12.47
CA MET A 1 18.51 30.25 -12.29
C MET A 1 17.19 29.57 -12.64
N GLU A 2 17.09 28.82 -13.75
CA GLU A 2 15.81 28.20 -14.19
C GLU A 2 15.15 27.28 -13.13
N PHE A 3 15.93 26.45 -12.44
CA PHE A 3 15.38 25.52 -11.44
C PHE A 3 14.76 26.22 -10.23
N GLN A 4 15.40 27.29 -9.73
CA GLN A 4 14.87 28.07 -8.60
C GLN A 4 13.53 28.72 -8.96
N ARG A 5 13.36 29.17 -10.20
CA ARG A 5 12.06 29.65 -10.70
C ARG A 5 10.99 28.56 -10.60
N TYR A 6 11.30 27.30 -10.92
CA TYR A 6 10.34 26.20 -10.76
C TYR A 6 9.99 25.92 -9.30
N VAL A 7 10.96 26.04 -8.39
CA VAL A 7 10.72 25.92 -6.94
C VAL A 7 9.78 27.02 -6.48
N SER A 8 10.07 28.29 -6.76
CA SER A 8 9.22 29.42 -6.37
C SER A 8 7.81 29.31 -6.99
N GLN A 9 7.73 28.98 -8.28
CA GLN A 9 6.45 28.76 -8.97
C GLN A 9 5.65 27.59 -8.40
N TRP A 10 6.26 26.62 -7.72
CA TRP A 10 5.51 25.55 -7.07
C TRP A 10 5.01 25.97 -5.69
N HIS A 11 5.86 26.65 -4.91
CA HIS A 11 5.52 27.09 -3.56
C HIS A 11 4.39 28.13 -3.56
N ASN A 12 4.34 28.99 -4.58
CA ASN A 12 3.33 30.04 -4.70
C ASN A 12 1.95 29.55 -5.17
N LEU A 13 1.81 28.28 -5.56
CA LEU A 13 0.52 27.74 -5.99
C LEU A 13 -0.33 27.29 -4.81
N SER A 14 -1.64 27.52 -4.92
CA SER A 14 -2.66 26.94 -4.07
C SER A 14 -2.70 25.40 -4.20
N MET A 15 -3.38 24.73 -3.27
CA MET A 15 -3.49 23.27 -3.32
C MET A 15 -4.27 22.77 -4.54
N GLU A 16 -5.31 23.51 -4.96
CA GLU A 16 -6.09 23.19 -6.15
C GLU A 16 -5.24 23.36 -7.42
N GLU A 17 -4.51 24.46 -7.52
CA GLU A 17 -3.59 24.72 -8.64
C GLU A 17 -2.48 23.67 -8.72
N ARG A 18 -1.94 23.23 -7.58
CA ARG A 18 -0.98 22.12 -7.52
C ARG A 18 -1.61 20.83 -8.06
N GLY A 19 -2.84 20.51 -7.68
CA GLY A 19 -3.57 19.34 -8.18
C GLY A 19 -3.74 19.35 -9.71
N VAL A 20 -4.16 20.49 -10.26
CA VAL A 20 -4.30 20.69 -11.72
C VAL A 20 -2.95 20.57 -12.42
N LYS A 21 -1.89 21.18 -11.87
CA LYS A 21 -0.54 21.16 -12.45
C LYS A 21 0.05 19.76 -12.48
N VAL A 22 -0.11 18.99 -11.40
CA VAL A 22 0.34 17.58 -11.32
C VAL A 22 -0.40 16.69 -12.32
N SER A 23 -1.71 16.88 -12.47
CA SER A 23 -2.53 16.17 -13.46
C SER A 23 -2.08 16.49 -14.89
N THR A 24 -1.80 17.78 -15.16
CA THR A 24 -1.28 18.26 -16.44
C THR A 24 0.08 17.63 -16.77
N TRP A 25 0.99 17.53 -15.79
CA TRP A 25 2.27 16.85 -15.95
C TRP A 25 2.13 15.37 -16.31
N ALA A 26 1.21 14.66 -15.65
CA ALA A 26 0.95 13.26 -15.96
C ALA A 26 0.41 13.07 -17.40
N LEU A 27 -0.43 13.98 -17.89
CA LEU A 27 -0.93 13.97 -19.27
C LEU A 27 0.20 14.29 -20.28
N ARG A 28 0.99 15.33 -20.03
CA ARG A 28 2.15 15.69 -20.87
C ARG A 28 3.16 14.56 -20.98
N LEU A 29 3.37 13.79 -19.92
CA LEU A 29 4.28 12.66 -20.00
C LEU A 29 3.78 11.57 -20.96
N LYS A 30 2.47 11.36 -21.07
CA LYS A 30 1.91 10.41 -22.03
C LYS A 30 2.18 10.85 -23.47
N THR A 31 1.98 12.12 -23.77
CA THR A 31 2.26 12.67 -25.11
C THR A 31 3.76 12.67 -25.42
N LEU A 32 4.62 12.86 -24.42
CA LEU A 32 6.07 12.82 -24.58
C LEU A 32 6.64 11.42 -24.84
N ARG A 33 5.86 10.35 -24.66
CA ARG A 33 6.31 8.99 -25.04
C ARG A 33 6.45 8.87 -26.56
N THR A 34 5.54 9.50 -27.30
CA THR A 34 5.52 9.50 -28.77
C THR A 34 6.24 10.69 -29.37
N ASP A 35 6.33 11.82 -28.66
CA ASP A 35 7.10 13.01 -29.07
C ASP A 35 8.59 12.87 -28.71
N ALA A 36 9.47 13.08 -29.68
CA ALA A 36 10.92 12.96 -29.53
C ALA A 36 11.59 14.11 -28.75
N SER A 37 10.87 15.19 -28.39
CA SER A 37 11.49 16.43 -27.85
C SER A 37 12.21 16.27 -26.50
N PRO A 38 13.56 16.31 -26.45
CA PRO A 38 14.33 16.18 -25.20
C PRO A 38 14.14 17.39 -24.28
N LYS A 39 14.05 18.60 -24.86
CA LYS A 39 13.86 19.85 -24.10
C LYS A 39 12.57 19.85 -23.27
N ARG A 40 11.48 19.29 -23.82
CA ARG A 40 10.19 19.19 -23.11
C ARG A 40 10.25 18.16 -21.98
N LEU A 41 10.91 17.03 -22.21
CA LEU A 41 11.11 16.00 -21.19
C LEU A 41 12.00 16.51 -20.04
N ARG A 42 13.11 17.18 -20.37
CA ARG A 42 13.99 17.86 -19.40
C ARG A 42 13.19 18.83 -18.53
N ARG A 43 12.41 19.71 -19.16
CA ARG A 43 11.56 20.68 -18.45
C ARG A 43 10.61 19.99 -17.46
N LEU A 44 9.98 18.89 -17.88
CA LEU A 44 9.07 18.13 -17.02
C LEU A 44 9.80 17.52 -15.81
N ILE A 45 10.99 16.94 -16.02
CA ILE A 45 11.82 16.38 -14.94
C ILE A 45 12.17 17.47 -13.93
N LEU A 46 12.67 18.62 -14.40
CA LEU A 46 13.04 19.74 -13.53
C LEU A 46 11.84 20.29 -12.74
N GLN A 47 10.68 20.42 -13.40
CA GLN A 47 9.45 20.87 -12.74
C GLN A 47 8.97 19.88 -11.67
N ALA A 48 8.96 18.59 -11.96
CA ALA A 48 8.55 17.57 -11.01
C ALA A 48 9.53 17.44 -9.83
N ALA A 49 10.84 17.54 -10.08
CA ALA A 49 11.86 17.52 -9.03
C ALA A 49 11.79 18.77 -8.12
N ALA A 50 11.53 19.95 -8.69
CA ALA A 50 11.32 21.18 -7.92
C ALA A 50 10.07 21.10 -7.00
N ALA A 51 9.06 20.34 -7.42
CA ALA A 51 7.82 20.13 -6.67
C ALA A 51 7.89 19.05 -5.57
N LEU A 52 9.00 18.33 -5.46
CA LEU A 52 9.19 17.33 -4.42
C LEU A 52 9.30 17.99 -3.04
N SER A 53 8.49 17.49 -2.11
CA SER A 53 8.68 17.73 -0.68
C SER A 53 9.66 16.72 -0.08
N PRO A 54 10.33 17.06 1.04
CA PRO A 54 11.15 16.10 1.78
C PRO A 54 10.39 14.79 2.09
N PRO A 55 11.09 13.64 2.17
CA PRO A 55 10.47 12.41 2.65
C PRO A 55 9.85 12.63 4.02
N ARG A 56 8.64 12.11 4.23
CA ARG A 56 7.96 12.12 5.54
C ARG A 56 8.13 10.76 6.17
N LEU A 57 8.25 10.68 7.49
CA LEU A 57 8.24 9.40 8.21
C LEU A 57 6.91 8.67 7.95
N ALA A 58 6.97 7.36 7.67
CA ALA A 58 5.80 6.54 7.51
C ALA A 58 5.03 6.54 8.84
N ALA A 59 3.82 7.09 8.83
CA ALA A 59 2.95 7.06 10.00
C ALA A 59 2.76 5.61 10.43
N ALA A 60 3.08 5.31 11.69
CA ALA A 60 2.85 4.01 12.30
C ALA A 60 1.33 3.81 12.48
N GLY A 61 0.61 3.54 11.40
CA GLY A 61 -0.80 3.15 11.35
C GLY A 61 -1.74 3.93 12.27
N GLU A 62 -2.16 5.13 11.85
CA GLU A 62 -3.38 5.77 12.35
C GLU A 62 -4.02 6.58 11.22
N SER A 63 -5.33 6.38 10.99
CA SER A 63 -6.23 7.47 10.65
C SER A 63 -7.68 7.04 10.87
N ASP A 64 -8.38 7.75 11.74
CA ASP A 64 -9.81 8.00 11.61
C ASP A 64 -10.04 9.52 11.54
N GLY A 65 -11.03 9.95 10.74
CA GLY A 65 -11.21 11.31 10.21
C GLY A 65 -11.48 12.40 11.26
N THR A 66 -11.08 13.66 11.03
CA THR A 66 -11.96 14.70 10.44
C THR A 66 -11.16 15.72 9.59
N GLY A 67 -11.82 16.38 8.63
CA GLY A 67 -11.43 17.63 7.94
C GLY A 67 -9.97 17.79 7.45
N ALA A 68 -9.04 18.02 8.38
CA ALA A 68 -7.60 18.09 8.14
C ALA A 68 -7.02 16.81 7.52
N VAL A 69 -7.62 15.65 7.80
CA VAL A 69 -7.22 14.36 7.18
C VAL A 69 -7.43 14.37 5.68
N ARG A 70 -8.43 15.11 5.17
CA ARG A 70 -8.75 15.20 3.74
C ARG A 70 -7.73 16.06 3.00
N GLU A 71 -7.27 17.14 3.64
CA GLU A 71 -6.23 18.03 3.10
C GLU A 71 -4.85 17.36 3.14
N GLU A 72 -4.51 16.68 4.25
CA GLU A 72 -3.28 15.91 4.37
C GLU A 72 -3.25 14.72 3.40
N HIS A 73 -4.37 14.00 3.20
CA HIS A 73 -4.50 12.98 2.14
C HIS A 73 -4.25 13.56 0.75
N ARG A 74 -4.86 14.70 0.39
CA ARG A 74 -4.68 15.36 -0.91
C ARG A 74 -3.22 15.76 -1.18
N VAL A 75 -2.52 16.23 -0.14
CA VAL A 75 -1.07 16.52 -0.21
C VAL A 75 -0.26 15.24 -0.37
N THR A 76 -0.63 14.16 0.33
CA THR A 76 0.03 12.86 0.18
C THR A 76 -0.16 12.27 -1.23
N ASP A 77 -1.36 12.39 -1.80
CA ASP A 77 -1.71 11.89 -3.13
C ASP A 77 -1.01 12.67 -4.24
N SER A 78 -0.92 13.99 -4.09
CA SER A 78 -0.18 14.86 -5.02
C SER A 78 1.30 14.51 -5.05
N GLN A 79 1.94 14.34 -3.88
CA GLN A 79 3.36 13.96 -3.79
C GLN A 79 3.64 12.56 -4.32
N GLN A 80 2.74 11.59 -4.12
CA GLN A 80 2.88 10.27 -4.76
C GLN A 80 2.82 10.38 -6.29
N THR A 81 1.93 11.21 -6.81
CA THR A 81 1.77 11.40 -8.26
C THR A 81 2.98 12.10 -8.86
N ILE A 82 3.51 13.14 -8.20
CA ILE A 82 4.75 13.80 -8.61
C ILE A 82 5.91 12.80 -8.71
N LYS A 83 6.13 11.98 -7.67
CA LYS A 83 7.20 10.96 -7.68
C LYS A 83 7.02 9.94 -8.80
N LYS A 84 5.79 9.46 -9.05
CA LYS A 84 5.50 8.53 -10.15
C LYS A 84 5.78 9.16 -11.51
N THR A 85 5.35 10.40 -11.73
CA THR A 85 5.60 11.15 -12.96
C THR A 85 7.09 11.37 -13.18
N LEU A 86 7.82 11.79 -12.13
CA LEU A 86 9.27 12.00 -12.18
C LEU A 86 10.01 10.71 -12.52
N LEU A 87 9.72 9.60 -11.83
CA LEU A 87 10.36 8.31 -12.11
C LEU A 87 10.11 7.82 -13.54
N ARG A 88 8.91 8.04 -14.09
CA ARG A 88 8.61 7.72 -15.50
C ARG A 88 9.37 8.62 -16.47
N ALA A 89 9.45 9.92 -16.17
CA ALA A 89 10.17 10.87 -17.00
C ALA A 89 11.68 10.57 -17.01
N LEU A 90 12.26 10.22 -15.85
CA LEU A 90 13.65 9.77 -15.72
C LEU A 90 13.90 8.44 -16.46
N ALA A 91 12.98 7.50 -16.38
CA ALA A 91 13.08 6.25 -17.15
C ALA A 91 13.03 6.52 -18.66
N LEU A 92 12.14 7.42 -19.12
CA LEU A 92 12.08 7.83 -20.52
C LEU A 92 13.35 8.56 -20.96
N TRP A 93 13.91 9.41 -20.10
CA TRP A 93 15.18 10.11 -20.33
C TRP A 93 16.31 9.12 -20.56
N SER A 94 16.47 8.17 -19.63
CA SER A 94 17.47 7.12 -19.71
C SER A 94 17.28 6.22 -20.93
N SER A 95 16.03 5.85 -21.28
CA SER A 95 15.74 5.03 -22.46
C SER A 95 16.10 5.70 -23.80
N ARG A 96 16.23 7.02 -23.81
CA ARG A 96 16.64 7.81 -24.98
C ARG A 96 18.14 8.11 -25.01
N ALA A 97 18.91 7.53 -24.09
CA ALA A 97 20.36 7.76 -23.95
C ALA A 97 20.76 9.24 -23.92
N LEU A 98 19.92 10.08 -23.31
CA LEU A 98 20.18 11.52 -23.16
C LEU A 98 21.18 11.77 -22.02
N GLU A 99 21.95 12.85 -22.12
CA GLU A 99 22.99 13.17 -21.15
C GLU A 99 22.42 13.52 -19.76
N ASP A 100 22.92 12.86 -18.71
CA ASP A 100 22.48 13.12 -17.33
C ASP A 100 22.88 14.53 -16.84
N SER A 101 23.90 15.15 -17.47
CA SER A 101 24.34 16.53 -17.21
C SER A 101 23.19 17.54 -17.31
N GLU A 102 22.25 17.33 -18.24
CA GLU A 102 21.13 18.24 -18.46
C GLU A 102 20.09 18.23 -17.33
N ILE A 103 20.03 17.14 -16.56
CA ILE A 103 19.11 16.92 -15.45
C ILE A 103 19.81 16.83 -14.08
N GLU A 104 21.11 17.13 -14.03
CA GLU A 104 21.95 17.02 -12.85
C GLU A 104 21.40 17.80 -11.64
N ILE A 105 20.83 18.98 -11.87
CA ILE A 105 20.23 19.77 -10.79
C ILE A 105 19.02 19.07 -10.13
N ALA A 106 18.28 18.23 -10.88
CA ALA A 106 17.23 17.41 -10.31
C ALA A 106 17.82 16.25 -9.48
N ARG A 107 18.92 15.64 -9.95
CA ARG A 107 19.67 14.61 -9.21
C ARG A 107 20.13 15.15 -7.86
N LEU A 108 20.84 16.28 -7.86
CA LEU A 108 21.33 16.95 -6.66
C LEU A 108 20.22 17.34 -5.69
N ARG A 109 19.06 17.80 -6.20
CA ARG A 109 17.90 18.10 -5.36
C ARG A 109 17.37 16.86 -4.65
N ILE A 110 17.22 15.76 -5.36
CA ILE A 110 16.72 14.50 -4.79
C ILE A 110 17.71 13.97 -3.75
N GLU A 111 19.01 13.99 -4.07
CA GLU A 111 20.10 13.62 -3.16
C GLU A 111 20.04 14.41 -1.86
N HIS A 112 19.94 15.74 -1.94
CA HIS A 112 19.82 16.62 -0.78
C HIS A 112 18.59 16.29 0.08
N LEU A 113 17.43 16.06 -0.54
CA LEU A 113 16.20 15.71 0.19
C LEU A 113 16.32 14.37 0.93
N ILE A 114 17.01 13.39 0.33
CA ILE A 114 17.23 12.07 0.91
C ILE A 114 18.25 12.14 2.04
N ARG A 115 19.42 12.76 1.83
CA ARG A 115 20.44 12.93 2.87
C ARG A 115 19.87 13.61 4.11
N LYS A 116 19.17 14.74 3.93
CA LYS A 116 18.54 15.47 5.03
C LYS A 116 17.52 14.62 5.80
N PHE A 117 16.83 13.71 5.12
CA PHE A 117 15.93 12.78 5.78
C PHE A 117 16.70 11.69 6.53
N GLU A 118 17.74 11.12 5.92
CA GLU A 118 18.57 10.05 6.49
C GLU A 118 19.38 10.52 7.71
N GLU A 119 19.79 11.79 7.74
CA GLU A 119 20.41 12.44 8.93
C GLU A 119 19.48 12.40 10.16
N CYS A 120 18.17 12.57 9.94
CA CYS A 120 17.17 12.55 11.00
C CYS A 120 16.60 11.15 11.26
N HIS A 121 16.73 10.22 10.30
CA HIS A 121 16.11 8.91 10.33
C HIS A 121 17.06 7.89 9.72
N ALA A 122 17.44 6.84 10.46
CA ALA A 122 18.52 5.91 10.06
C ALA A 122 18.49 5.37 8.60
N ASN A 123 17.32 5.29 7.94
CA ASN A 123 17.21 4.82 6.56
C ASN A 123 15.98 5.40 5.83
N ILE A 124 16.07 5.62 4.52
CA ILE A 124 14.96 5.98 3.62
C ILE A 124 13.76 5.01 3.67
N ASP A 125 13.96 3.76 4.10
CA ASP A 125 12.91 2.76 4.29
C ASP A 125 11.84 3.18 5.31
N CYS A 126 12.21 4.05 6.24
CA CYS A 126 11.28 4.63 7.19
C CYS A 126 10.36 5.67 6.55
N ALA A 127 10.59 6.09 5.30
CA ALA A 127 9.77 7.10 4.65
C ALA A 127 8.40 6.57 4.19
N ALA A 128 7.37 7.38 4.32
CA ALA A 128 6.11 7.20 3.61
C ALA A 128 6.40 7.12 2.10
N SER A 129 5.74 6.18 1.41
CA SER A 129 6.08 5.82 0.02
C SER A 129 7.54 5.38 -0.19
N CYS A 130 8.11 4.64 0.77
CA CYS A 130 9.49 4.11 0.77
C CYS A 130 9.91 3.50 -0.58
N ASN A 131 9.05 2.72 -1.23
CA ASN A 131 9.34 2.14 -2.54
C ASN A 131 9.64 3.18 -3.64
N LEU A 132 8.94 4.32 -3.64
CA LEU A 132 9.19 5.39 -4.62
C LEU A 132 10.49 6.14 -4.27
N TRP A 133 10.73 6.37 -2.98
CA TRP A 133 11.96 7.02 -2.53
C TRP A 133 13.20 6.17 -2.74
N ARG A 134 13.15 4.85 -2.53
CA ARG A 134 14.25 3.94 -2.87
C ARG A 134 14.68 4.06 -4.33
N ARG A 135 13.72 4.17 -5.24
CA ARG A 135 14.02 4.30 -6.68
C ARG A 135 14.60 5.67 -7.03
N LEU A 136 14.09 6.73 -6.40
CA LEU A 136 14.68 8.06 -6.51
C LEU A 136 16.08 8.12 -5.90
N ARG A 137 16.34 7.37 -4.82
CA ARG A 137 17.66 7.19 -4.20
C ARG A 137 18.61 6.50 -5.17
N ALA A 138 18.22 5.37 -5.76
CA ALA A 138 19.05 4.66 -6.74
C ALA A 138 19.46 5.58 -7.91
N PHE A 139 18.53 6.38 -8.44
CA PHE A 139 18.84 7.40 -9.44
C PHE A 139 19.79 8.49 -8.91
N ALA A 140 19.52 9.03 -7.71
CA ALA A 140 20.29 10.13 -7.16
C ALA A 140 21.74 9.75 -6.86
N PHE A 141 21.98 8.53 -6.35
CA PHE A 141 23.30 8.06 -5.93
C PHE A 141 24.02 7.19 -6.97
N GLY A 142 23.42 6.97 -8.15
CA GLY A 142 24.05 6.18 -9.22
C GLY A 142 24.19 4.69 -8.88
N GLU A 143 23.40 4.17 -7.94
CA GLU A 143 23.43 2.76 -7.55
C GLU A 143 22.79 1.89 -8.65
N GLN A 144 23.63 1.19 -9.42
CA GLN A 144 23.34 0.16 -10.44
C GLN A 144 22.20 0.49 -11.45
N ARG A 145 22.59 0.81 -12.69
CA ARG A 145 21.71 1.07 -13.85
C ARG A 145 21.06 -0.19 -14.46
N ASP A 146 21.40 -1.40 -13.99
CA ASP A 146 20.92 -2.62 -14.63
C ASP A 146 19.52 -3.03 -14.16
N THR A 147 18.62 -3.21 -15.11
CA THR A 147 17.27 -3.81 -15.03
C THR A 147 16.12 -3.05 -14.35
N GLN A 148 16.30 -2.17 -13.35
CA GLN A 148 15.15 -1.67 -12.57
C GLN A 148 14.40 -0.43 -13.11
N LEU A 149 15.02 0.39 -13.96
CA LEU A 149 14.39 1.60 -14.54
C LEU A 149 13.61 1.31 -15.84
N GLN A 150 14.07 0.35 -16.66
CA GLN A 150 13.42 -0.03 -17.92
C GLN A 150 12.01 -0.62 -17.72
N VAL A 151 11.76 -1.30 -16.60
CA VAL A 151 10.44 -1.89 -16.27
C VAL A 151 9.34 -0.82 -16.13
N TYR A 152 9.69 0.44 -15.89
CA TYR A 152 8.69 1.50 -15.71
C TYR A 152 8.21 2.13 -17.03
N ALA A 153 9.07 2.17 -18.06
CA ALA A 153 8.71 2.70 -19.39
C ALA A 153 7.68 1.80 -20.10
N ALA A 154 7.83 0.48 -20.00
CA ALA A 154 6.91 -0.51 -20.58
C ALA A 154 5.57 -0.65 -19.83
N SER A 155 5.39 0.00 -18.69
CA SER A 155 4.16 -0.08 -17.89
C SER A 155 3.14 1.02 -18.26
N ASP A 156 2.69 1.03 -19.52
CA ASP A 156 1.45 1.70 -19.96
C ASP A 156 0.48 0.76 -20.72
N VAL A 157 0.48 -0.53 -20.38
CA VAL A 157 -0.76 -1.30 -20.16
C VAL A 157 -0.58 -2.08 -18.87
N GLY A 158 -0.16 -1.36 -17.83
CA GLY A 158 -0.25 -1.85 -16.47
C GLY A 158 -1.70 -1.74 -16.04
N LYS A 159 -2.54 -2.70 -16.46
CA LYS A 159 -3.42 -3.39 -15.51
C LYS A 159 -2.72 -3.27 -14.17
N LYS A 160 -3.36 -2.74 -13.12
CA LYS A 160 -2.89 -2.99 -11.76
C LYS A 160 -2.36 -4.43 -11.83
N LYS A 161 -1.10 -4.69 -11.49
CA LYS A 161 -0.86 -5.98 -10.86
C LYS A 161 -1.66 -5.89 -9.54
N MET A 162 -3.01 -5.85 -9.61
CA MET A 162 -3.80 -6.99 -9.27
C MET A 162 -2.84 -8.13 -9.55
N HIS A 163 -2.13 -8.60 -8.51
CA HIS A 163 -2.11 -10.04 -8.30
C HIS A 163 -3.39 -10.47 -8.91
N GLN A 164 -3.37 -11.09 -10.12
CA GLN A 164 -4.60 -11.61 -10.70
C GLN A 164 -5.22 -12.21 -9.48
N ARG A 165 -6.32 -11.60 -9.02
CA ARG A 165 -6.96 -12.08 -7.81
C ARG A 165 -7.47 -13.34 -8.42
N ARG A 166 -6.65 -14.40 -8.34
CA ARG A 166 -6.99 -15.74 -8.75
C ARG A 166 -8.34 -15.83 -8.09
N PRO A 167 -9.44 -15.83 -8.87
CA PRO A 167 -10.73 -15.97 -8.25
C PRO A 167 -10.54 -17.18 -7.34
N ALA A 168 -11.03 -17.12 -6.10
CA ALA A 168 -10.92 -18.26 -5.19
C ALA A 168 -11.68 -19.51 -5.72
N ILE A 169 -12.09 -19.46 -6.99
CA ILE A 169 -12.97 -20.32 -7.74
C ILE A 169 -12.25 -20.48 -9.09
N ARG A 170 -11.60 -21.63 -9.31
CA ARG A 170 -11.39 -22.14 -10.68
C ARG A 170 -12.79 -22.28 -11.28
N SER A 171 -13.00 -21.71 -12.46
CA SER A 171 -14.31 -21.32 -13.01
C SER A 171 -15.37 -22.42 -13.14
N ASP A 172 -15.06 -23.69 -12.87
CA ASP A 172 -16.02 -24.81 -12.97
C ASP A 172 -16.13 -25.69 -11.72
N THR A 173 -15.35 -25.44 -10.66
CA THR A 173 -15.36 -26.29 -9.47
C THR A 173 -16.15 -25.63 -8.34
N ARG A 174 -17.24 -26.27 -7.88
CA ARG A 174 -17.96 -25.94 -6.62
C ARG A 174 -17.12 -26.18 -5.36
N THR A 175 -15.79 -26.26 -5.47
CA THR A 175 -14.86 -26.52 -4.38
C THR A 175 -14.13 -25.25 -4.02
N TYR A 176 -14.07 -24.95 -2.72
CA TYR A 176 -13.32 -23.84 -2.17
C TYR A 176 -11.88 -24.27 -1.85
N ASP A 177 -10.93 -23.60 -2.49
CA ASP A 177 -9.51 -23.73 -2.21
C ASP A 177 -8.93 -22.38 -1.73
N PRO A 178 -8.31 -22.33 -0.54
CA PRO A 178 -7.61 -21.15 -0.05
C PRO A 178 -6.45 -20.76 -0.98
N GLY A 179 -5.99 -19.51 -0.86
CA GLY A 179 -4.76 -19.12 -1.57
C GLY A 179 -3.57 -19.97 -1.14
N GLU A 180 -2.65 -20.26 -2.07
CA GLU A 180 -1.50 -21.17 -1.87
C GLU A 180 -0.69 -20.85 -0.59
N HIS A 181 -0.49 -19.56 -0.27
CA HIS A 181 0.18 -19.16 0.96
C HIS A 181 -0.55 -19.64 2.24
N ARG A 182 -1.89 -19.65 2.23
CA ARG A 182 -2.73 -20.07 3.37
C ARG A 182 -2.68 -21.59 3.53
N MET A 183 -2.65 -22.33 2.43
CA MET A 183 -2.50 -23.79 2.44
C MET A 183 -1.18 -24.24 3.09
N LYS A 184 -0.14 -23.40 3.05
CA LYS A 184 1.18 -23.66 3.64
C LYS A 184 1.28 -23.29 5.13
N LEU A 185 0.22 -22.73 5.74
CA LEU A 185 0.25 -22.37 7.15
C LEU A 185 0.08 -23.63 8.02
N PRO A 186 0.85 -23.78 9.13
CA PRO A 186 0.79 -24.96 9.98
C PRO A 186 -0.54 -25.12 10.73
N THR A 187 -1.34 -24.06 10.81
CA THR A 187 -2.67 -24.04 11.42
C THR A 187 -3.78 -24.36 10.42
N VAL A 188 -3.44 -24.64 9.16
CA VAL A 188 -4.40 -24.92 8.09
C VAL A 188 -4.18 -26.36 7.63
N GLU A 189 -5.26 -27.15 7.67
CA GLU A 189 -5.24 -28.57 7.36
C GLU A 189 -6.24 -28.88 6.24
N HIS A 190 -5.84 -29.74 5.31
CA HIS A 190 -6.71 -30.24 4.25
C HIS A 190 -7.26 -31.62 4.64
N ARG A 191 -8.58 -31.74 4.72
CA ARG A 191 -9.31 -32.96 5.10
C ARG A 191 -10.31 -33.36 4.02
N PRO A 192 -9.86 -34.03 2.94
CA PRO A 192 -10.73 -34.42 1.83
C PRO A 192 -11.81 -35.44 2.24
N SER A 193 -11.59 -36.17 3.35
CA SER A 193 -12.57 -37.11 3.93
C SER A 193 -13.71 -36.43 4.70
N GLU A 194 -13.58 -35.14 5.03
CA GLU A 194 -14.57 -34.39 5.81
C GLU A 194 -15.04 -33.13 5.05
N PRO A 195 -15.62 -33.25 3.85
CA PRO A 195 -16.08 -32.09 3.08
C PRO A 195 -17.26 -31.40 3.78
N LYS A 196 -17.26 -30.07 3.79
CA LYS A 196 -18.34 -29.25 4.35
C LYS A 196 -18.91 -28.31 3.31
N VAL A 197 -20.22 -28.36 3.11
CA VAL A 197 -20.93 -27.38 2.29
C VAL A 197 -21.00 -26.07 3.05
N ILE A 198 -20.48 -25.01 2.45
CA ILE A 198 -20.53 -23.64 2.94
C ILE A 198 -21.40 -22.81 2.01
N ARG A 199 -22.30 -22.02 2.58
CA ARG A 199 -23.30 -21.25 1.84
C ARG A 199 -23.17 -19.77 2.12
N CYS A 200 -23.28 -18.98 1.06
CA CYS A 200 -23.37 -17.52 1.16
C CYS A 200 -24.70 -17.12 1.82
N ASP A 201 -24.63 -16.25 2.82
CA ASP A 201 -25.79 -15.73 3.56
C ASP A 201 -26.68 -14.75 2.77
N ARG A 202 -26.32 -14.41 1.53
CA ARG A 202 -27.07 -13.45 0.69
C ARG A 202 -27.74 -14.07 -0.51
N CYS A 203 -26.95 -14.72 -1.36
CA CYS A 203 -27.43 -15.29 -2.61
C CYS A 203 -27.54 -16.82 -2.55
N TYR A 204 -27.29 -17.42 -1.38
CA TYR A 204 -27.34 -18.87 -1.17
C TYR A 204 -26.38 -19.69 -2.05
N HIS A 205 -25.39 -19.05 -2.68
CA HIS A 205 -24.35 -19.76 -3.43
C HIS A 205 -23.57 -20.72 -2.53
N GLU A 206 -23.43 -21.97 -2.97
CA GLU A 206 -22.79 -23.04 -2.23
C GLU A 206 -21.42 -23.40 -2.78
N LEU A 207 -20.49 -23.65 -1.86
CA LEU A 207 -19.17 -24.21 -2.13
C LEU A 207 -18.92 -25.38 -1.18
N VAL A 208 -18.02 -26.27 -1.55
CA VAL A 208 -17.53 -27.36 -0.69
C VAL A 208 -16.14 -26.98 -0.18
N SER A 209 -15.97 -26.93 1.13
CA SER A 209 -14.68 -26.72 1.78
C SER A 209 -14.17 -28.02 2.37
N CYS A 210 -12.98 -28.44 1.97
CA CYS A 210 -12.22 -29.51 2.62
C CYS A 210 -11.09 -28.92 3.50
N TRP A 211 -11.12 -27.63 3.78
CA TRP A 211 -10.04 -26.92 4.46
C TRP A 211 -10.47 -26.48 5.85
N TYR A 212 -9.60 -26.70 6.83
CA TYR A 212 -9.87 -26.45 8.24
C TYR A 212 -8.77 -25.58 8.84
N PHE A 213 -9.15 -24.67 9.73
CA PHE A 213 -8.22 -24.09 10.68
C PHE A 213 -8.20 -24.93 11.95
N VAL A 214 -7.02 -25.39 12.36
CA VAL A 214 -6.76 -26.10 13.61
C VAL A 214 -6.06 -25.15 14.58
N HIS A 215 -6.71 -24.88 15.71
CA HIS A 215 -6.16 -23.95 16.69
C HIS A 215 -4.95 -24.58 17.42
N PRO A 216 -3.77 -23.94 17.41
CA PRO A 216 -2.53 -24.59 17.81
C PRO A 216 -2.39 -24.88 19.32
N ARG A 217 -3.29 -24.34 20.17
CA ARG A 217 -3.33 -24.68 21.61
C ARG A 217 -4.40 -25.68 21.99
N THR A 218 -5.51 -25.69 21.27
CA THR A 218 -6.71 -26.44 21.68
C THR A 218 -7.02 -27.57 20.73
N SER A 219 -6.29 -27.66 19.60
CA SER A 219 -6.49 -28.59 18.50
C SER A 219 -7.90 -28.61 17.92
N ARG A 220 -8.74 -27.62 18.28
CA ARG A 220 -10.10 -27.49 17.76
C ARG A 220 -10.04 -27.11 16.28
N ALA A 221 -10.64 -27.95 15.45
CA ALA A 221 -10.82 -27.72 14.03
C ALA A 221 -12.06 -26.85 13.78
N THR A 222 -11.95 -25.92 12.83
CA THR A 222 -13.04 -25.06 12.36
C THR A 222 -12.99 -24.96 10.85
N VAL A 223 -14.14 -25.02 10.18
CA VAL A 223 -14.22 -25.02 8.72
C VAL A 223 -13.73 -23.68 8.19
N LEU A 224 -12.79 -23.71 7.25
CA LEU A 224 -12.25 -22.51 6.65
C LEU A 224 -13.20 -21.98 5.58
N VAL A 225 -13.50 -20.68 5.63
CA VAL A 225 -14.41 -19.99 4.70
C VAL A 225 -13.75 -18.76 4.06
N PRO A 226 -14.11 -18.38 2.83
CA PRO A 226 -13.52 -17.24 2.14
C PRO A 226 -13.90 -15.91 2.79
N SER A 227 -12.90 -15.13 3.23
CA SER A 227 -13.06 -13.82 3.86
C SER A 227 -13.50 -12.69 2.92
N LYS A 228 -13.37 -12.89 1.60
CA LYS A 228 -13.60 -11.87 0.57
C LYS A 228 -14.93 -12.04 -0.19
N GLY A 229 -15.80 -12.95 0.26
CA GLY A 229 -17.01 -13.34 -0.44
C GLY A 229 -16.73 -13.89 -1.85
N HIS A 230 -17.78 -13.96 -2.68
CA HIS A 230 -17.69 -14.38 -4.08
C HIS A 230 -18.11 -13.24 -5.03
N ILE A 231 -17.86 -13.42 -6.34
CA ILE A 231 -18.05 -12.37 -7.35
C ILE A 231 -19.50 -11.89 -7.44
N SER A 232 -20.46 -12.80 -7.43
CA SER A 232 -21.88 -12.45 -7.62
C SER A 232 -22.47 -11.57 -6.52
N CYS A 233 -21.83 -11.48 -5.35
CA CYS A 233 -22.23 -10.55 -4.28
C CYS A 233 -21.30 -9.33 -4.12
N LYS A 234 -20.33 -9.14 -5.03
CA LYS A 234 -19.50 -7.92 -5.06
C LYS A 234 -20.20 -6.85 -5.90
N GLY A 235 -20.83 -5.87 -5.26
CA GLY A 235 -21.49 -4.75 -5.95
C GLY A 235 -22.79 -4.30 -5.30
N GLU A 236 -23.31 -5.06 -4.33
CA GLU A 236 -24.55 -4.73 -3.64
C GLU A 236 -24.46 -3.38 -2.89
N PRO A 237 -25.51 -2.52 -2.96
CA PRO A 237 -25.53 -1.19 -2.35
C PRO A 237 -25.31 -1.17 -0.83
N SER A 238 -25.54 -2.31 -0.16
CA SER A 238 -25.47 -2.44 1.29
C SER A 238 -24.07 -2.27 1.90
N GLY A 239 -23.02 -2.15 1.08
CA GLY A 239 -21.61 -1.92 1.50
C GLY A 239 -20.99 -3.05 2.35
N SER A 240 -21.81 -3.98 2.84
CA SER A 240 -21.44 -5.08 3.70
C SER A 240 -20.94 -6.25 2.84
N ARG A 241 -19.95 -7.01 3.33
CA ARG A 241 -19.37 -8.16 2.61
C ARG A 241 -20.29 -9.38 2.77
N ALA A 242 -20.40 -10.20 1.72
CA ALA A 242 -21.07 -11.50 1.82
C ALA A 242 -20.26 -12.48 2.67
N PHE A 243 -20.92 -13.20 3.58
CA PHE A 243 -20.27 -14.19 4.45
C PHE A 243 -20.70 -15.60 4.06
N PHE A 244 -19.77 -16.53 4.13
CA PHE A 244 -20.06 -17.95 3.98
C PHE A 244 -20.15 -18.61 5.35
N LYS A 245 -21.14 -19.49 5.53
CA LYS A 245 -21.35 -20.28 6.75
C LYS A 245 -21.56 -21.75 6.39
N PRO A 246 -21.05 -22.71 7.18
CA PRO A 246 -21.35 -24.12 6.98
C PRO A 246 -22.85 -24.39 7.09
N VAL A 247 -23.39 -25.13 6.14
CA VAL A 247 -24.81 -25.48 6.07
C VAL A 247 -25.24 -26.35 7.26
N ASP A 248 -24.33 -27.19 7.73
CA ASP A 248 -24.52 -28.11 8.84
C ASP A 248 -24.39 -27.45 10.23
N GLY A 249 -24.19 -26.12 10.29
CA GLY A 249 -24.00 -25.39 11.55
C GLY A 249 -22.61 -25.54 12.17
N SER A 250 -21.66 -26.21 11.50
CA SER A 250 -20.28 -26.32 11.99
C SER A 250 -19.65 -24.94 12.24
N ASN A 251 -18.73 -24.89 13.22
CA ASN A 251 -17.95 -23.68 13.47
C ASN A 251 -17.11 -23.34 12.24
N SER A 252 -17.09 -22.06 11.87
CA SER A 252 -16.31 -21.56 10.74
C SER A 252 -15.34 -20.46 11.12
N LYS A 253 -14.26 -20.36 10.34
CA LYS A 253 -13.26 -19.31 10.45
C LYS A 253 -12.95 -18.74 9.08
N CYS A 254 -13.00 -17.42 8.96
CA CYS A 254 -12.60 -16.74 7.74
C CYS A 254 -11.10 -16.89 7.49
N ASP A 255 -10.74 -17.07 6.22
CA ASP A 255 -9.38 -17.30 5.76
C ASP A 255 -8.44 -16.07 5.80
N ASN A 256 -8.67 -15.13 6.71
CA ASN A 256 -7.82 -13.95 6.86
C ASN A 256 -6.41 -14.35 7.33
N GLU A 257 -5.39 -13.92 6.58
CA GLU A 257 -3.98 -14.23 6.87
C GLU A 257 -3.57 -13.87 8.30
N LEU A 258 -3.95 -12.68 8.77
CA LEU A 258 -3.64 -12.23 10.13
C LEU A 258 -4.35 -13.06 11.23
N SER A 259 -5.43 -13.77 10.89
CA SER A 259 -6.19 -14.60 11.84
C SER A 259 -5.75 -16.07 11.83
N LEU A 260 -5.08 -16.52 10.76
CA LEU A 260 -4.58 -17.88 10.59
C LEU A 260 -3.11 -18.02 10.97
N ASP A 261 -2.32 -16.94 10.88
CA ASP A 261 -0.88 -17.00 11.13
C ASP A 261 -0.52 -16.97 12.63
N TYR A 262 -0.05 -18.12 13.12
CA TYR A 262 0.43 -18.32 14.49
C TYR A 262 1.94 -18.65 14.47
N CYS A 263 2.65 -18.16 15.49
CA CYS A 263 4.05 -18.50 15.74
C CYS A 263 4.16 -19.80 16.55
N VAL A 264 5.41 -20.26 16.72
CA VAL A 264 5.80 -21.39 17.59
C VAL A 264 5.36 -21.23 19.05
N HIS A 265 5.13 -20.00 19.52
CA HIS A 265 4.59 -19.73 20.86
C HIS A 265 3.05 -19.89 20.94
N ASN A 266 2.44 -20.51 19.93
CA ASN A 266 1.00 -20.68 19.79
C ASN A 266 0.21 -19.37 19.96
N CYS A 267 0.79 -18.25 19.54
CA CYS A 267 0.20 -16.92 19.58
C CYS A 267 0.13 -16.36 18.15
N ARG A 268 -0.89 -15.56 17.82
CA ARG A 268 -0.95 -14.94 16.49
C ARG A 268 0.30 -14.08 16.30
N ARG A 269 1.02 -14.22 15.19
CA ARG A 269 2.34 -13.58 15.01
C ARG A 269 2.28 -12.07 15.22
N ALA A 270 1.21 -11.43 14.73
CA ALA A 270 1.00 -9.99 14.88
C ALA A 270 0.99 -9.51 16.35
N VAL A 271 0.65 -10.35 17.32
CA VAL A 271 0.53 -9.99 18.75
C VAL A 271 1.48 -10.77 19.66
N CYS A 272 2.43 -11.50 19.09
CA CYS A 272 3.40 -12.25 19.87
C CYS A 272 4.55 -11.31 20.28
N ALA A 273 4.68 -11.01 21.58
CA ALA A 273 5.75 -10.17 22.10
C ALA A 273 7.16 -10.76 21.88
N PRO A 274 7.41 -12.06 22.13
CA PRO A 274 8.69 -12.69 21.80
C PRO A 274 9.08 -12.56 20.32
N CYS A 275 8.11 -12.66 19.40
CA CYS A 275 8.36 -12.51 17.97
C CYS A 275 8.39 -11.05 17.48
N GLY A 276 8.25 -10.06 18.37
CA GLY A 276 8.19 -8.65 17.97
C GLY A 276 7.00 -8.32 17.06
N GLY A 277 5.85 -8.96 17.27
CA GLY A 277 4.67 -8.82 16.40
C GLY A 277 4.28 -7.38 16.08
N SER A 278 3.74 -7.13 14.89
CA SER A 278 3.42 -5.79 14.36
C SER A 278 2.46 -4.94 15.24
N ASN A 279 1.68 -5.60 16.10
CA ASN A 279 0.78 -4.97 17.06
C ASN A 279 1.38 -4.84 18.48
N ILE A 280 2.65 -5.16 18.66
CA ILE A 280 3.39 -4.93 19.90
C ILE A 280 4.02 -3.54 19.84
N CYS A 281 3.86 -2.76 20.92
CA CYS A 281 4.50 -1.47 21.04
C CYS A 281 5.94 -1.61 21.58
N ARG A 282 6.71 -0.51 21.56
CA ARG A 282 8.06 -0.46 22.15
C ARG A 282 8.13 -0.91 23.62
N HIS A 283 7.02 -0.83 24.34
CA HIS A 283 6.89 -1.28 25.73
C HIS A 283 6.57 -2.79 25.85
N ARG A 284 6.74 -3.58 24.77
CA ARG A 284 6.49 -5.03 24.70
C ARG A 284 5.07 -5.48 25.07
N LYS A 285 4.10 -4.56 24.99
CA LYS A 285 2.67 -4.84 25.22
C LYS A 285 1.89 -4.67 23.91
N PRO A 286 0.78 -5.40 23.69
CA PRO A 286 -0.12 -5.10 22.58
C PRO A 286 -0.52 -3.62 22.62
N LYS A 287 -0.48 -2.92 21.48
CA LYS A 287 -0.74 -1.47 21.38
C LYS A 287 -2.05 -1.07 22.07
N TRP A 288 -3.11 -1.86 21.88
CA TRP A 288 -4.42 -1.65 22.51
C TRP A 288 -4.51 -2.05 24.00
N ARG A 289 -3.48 -2.66 24.60
CA ARG A 289 -3.41 -2.97 26.05
C ARG A 289 -2.35 -2.15 26.78
N CYS A 290 -1.46 -1.46 26.07
CA CYS A 290 -0.42 -0.66 26.71
C CYS A 290 -1.01 0.62 27.32
N ALA A 291 -0.94 0.80 28.64
CA ALA A 291 -1.44 2.00 29.32
C ALA A 291 -0.80 3.29 28.77
N ILE A 292 0.52 3.29 28.53
CA ILE A 292 1.24 4.43 27.97
C ILE A 292 0.72 4.77 26.56
N CYS A 293 0.52 3.76 25.69
CA CYS A 293 -0.05 3.97 24.35
C CYS A 293 -1.52 4.40 24.41
N LYS A 294 -2.32 3.86 25.35
CA LYS A 294 -3.71 4.27 25.55
C LYS A 294 -3.81 5.74 25.97
N LEU A 295 -2.92 6.21 26.83
CA LEU A 295 -2.91 7.60 27.32
C LEU A 295 -2.52 8.59 26.22
N THR A 296 -1.61 8.20 25.33
CA THR A 296 -1.23 9.02 24.17
C THR A 296 -2.36 9.12 23.13
N ILE A 297 -3.18 8.06 22.98
CA ILE A 297 -4.37 8.07 22.11
C ILE A 297 -5.52 8.90 22.71
N ARG A 298 -5.81 8.77 24.02
CA ARG A 298 -6.93 9.46 24.70
C ARG A 298 -6.81 10.99 24.76
N LYS A 299 -5.58 11.53 24.77
CA LYS A 299 -5.36 12.99 24.82
C LYS A 299 -5.75 13.73 23.53
N ARG A 300 -5.97 13.02 22.41
CA ARG A 300 -6.36 13.63 21.13
C ARG A 300 -7.87 13.86 20.97
N VAL A 301 -8.71 13.24 21.79
CA VAL A 301 -10.19 13.30 21.66
C VAL A 301 -10.80 14.49 22.43
N LYS A 302 -10.09 15.09 23.40
CA LYS A 302 -10.56 16.27 24.13
C LYS A 302 -10.10 17.58 23.47
N LYS A 303 -10.49 17.83 22.22
CA LYS A 303 -10.47 19.22 21.69
C LYS A 303 -11.85 19.82 21.94
N VAL A 304 -11.86 20.79 22.85
CA VAL A 304 -12.98 21.61 23.31
C VAL A 304 -13.76 22.16 22.11
N ILE A 305 -15.05 21.87 22.06
CA ILE A 305 -16.02 22.60 21.23
C ILE A 305 -16.33 23.89 22.00
N PRO A 306 -16.01 25.10 21.50
CA PRO A 306 -16.51 26.31 22.14
C PRO A 306 -18.03 26.38 21.94
N ALA A 307 -18.76 26.48 23.05
CA ALA A 307 -20.17 26.83 23.03
C ALA A 307 -20.28 28.29 22.59
N HIS A 308 -20.88 28.52 21.42
CA HIS A 308 -21.33 29.85 21.04
C HIS A 308 -22.75 30.05 21.57
N ALA A 309 -22.89 31.11 22.36
CA ALA A 309 -24.15 31.75 22.73
C ALA A 309 -24.68 32.59 21.56
#